data_AF-A0A0D2G7D4-F1
#
_entry.id   AF-A0A0D2G7D4-F1
#
_cell.length_a   1.000
_cell.length_b   1.000
_cell.length_c   1.000
_cell.angle_alpha   90.00
_cell.angle_beta   90.00
_cell.angle_gamma   90.00
#
_symmetry.space_group_name_H-M   'P 1'
#
loop_
_entity.id
_entity.type
_entity.pdbx_description
1 polymer ?
#
loop_
_entity_poly.entity_id
_entity_poly.type
_entity_poly.pdbx_seq_one_letter_code
_entity_poly.pdbx_strand_id
1 'polypeptide(L)'
;MDLPFASQGAPGINGRIKQEPEHFVVQEIPLYLPEGQGEHVYLTLRRKGITTRNLQKDLAGLFKIKEGSVGYAGLKDKQALTTQTFSLHVFDLDPDEAGQRVTENLDVEVLSTGRHKNKLKRGHLLGNSFNILLAGAGEEDLEQAKATAQVLSQIGAPNFYGEQRFGKKGDNAELGRQALLGRGPRQKWLRTLVLSAFQSRLFNQWLTERMQRDEFLTIIPGDVAKKTDTGGIFIVEDAQEDQQRFDRGEITYTGPIYGSKMRMARDRAGELEDAILEEQGLDPQAFGRARLTGSRRPARLDLAGLNLELTEQGIWFKFALPKGAYATSVMREFTKDQSLYLEE
;
A
#
# COMPACT_ATOMS: atom_id res chain seq x y z
N MET A 1 -2.80 2.48 19.04
CA MET A 1 -2.57 1.03 19.14
C MET A 1 -1.09 0.86 18.96
N ASP A 2 -0.42 0.25 19.94
CA ASP A 2 1.00 -0.04 19.78
C ASP A 2 1.16 -1.24 18.83
N LEU A 3 1.94 -1.08 17.77
CA LEU A 3 2.12 -2.11 16.75
C LEU A 3 3.43 -2.86 17.03
N PRO A 4 3.44 -4.19 17.08
CA PRO A 4 4.69 -4.93 17.28
C PRO A 4 5.61 -4.74 16.07
N PHE A 5 6.91 -4.92 16.29
CA PHE A 5 7.91 -4.97 15.23
C PHE A 5 8.21 -6.43 14.88
N ALA A 6 8.53 -6.72 13.62
CA ALA A 6 9.06 -8.03 13.26
C ALA A 6 10.54 -8.16 13.65
N SER A 7 11.30 -7.07 13.62
CA SER A 7 12.72 -7.06 14.01
C SER A 7 12.92 -6.57 15.46
N GLN A 8 12.21 -7.16 16.44
CA GLN A 8 12.23 -6.71 17.85
C GLN A 8 13.63 -6.68 18.49
N GLY A 9 14.55 -7.53 18.03
CA GLY A 9 15.93 -7.58 18.52
C GLY A 9 16.88 -6.54 17.92
N ALA A 10 16.45 -5.77 16.92
CA ALA A 10 17.29 -4.77 16.27
C ALA A 10 17.03 -3.36 16.85
N PRO A 11 18.07 -2.60 17.22
CA PRO A 11 17.91 -1.22 17.65
C PRO A 11 17.37 -0.35 16.51
N GLY A 12 16.68 0.73 16.88
CA GLY A 12 16.26 1.74 15.92
C GLY A 12 17.41 2.62 15.49
N ILE A 13 17.42 2.96 14.20
CA ILE A 13 18.41 3.86 13.62
C ILE A 13 17.91 5.30 13.63
N ASN A 14 18.84 6.23 13.70
CA ASN A 14 18.55 7.66 13.70
C ASN A 14 18.21 8.16 12.30
N GLY A 15 17.56 9.33 12.25
CA GLY A 15 17.32 10.08 11.03
C GLY A 15 15.85 10.44 10.81
N ARG A 16 15.58 11.17 9.72
CA ARG A 16 14.23 11.67 9.41
C ARG A 16 13.86 11.43 7.96
N ILE A 17 12.60 11.08 7.75
CA ILE A 17 12.01 10.84 6.41
C ILE A 17 11.31 12.11 5.93
N LYS A 18 11.27 12.32 4.60
CA LYS A 18 10.51 13.40 3.92
C LYS A 18 10.88 14.83 4.37
N GLN A 19 12.17 15.14 4.50
CA GLN A 19 12.58 16.56 4.62
C GLN A 19 12.29 17.35 3.33
N GLU A 20 12.44 16.70 2.18
CA GLU A 20 12.12 17.24 0.85
C GLU A 20 11.37 16.21 0.01
N PRO A 21 10.59 16.60 -1.01
CA PRO A 21 9.92 15.65 -1.90
C PRO A 21 10.88 14.67 -2.60
N GLU A 22 12.10 15.12 -2.91
CA GLU A 22 13.17 14.33 -3.52
C GLU A 22 13.64 13.19 -2.62
N HIS A 23 13.56 13.36 -1.30
CA HIS A 23 13.92 12.32 -0.32
C HIS A 23 12.90 11.17 -0.30
N PHE A 24 11.81 11.28 -1.05
CA PHE A 24 10.78 10.25 -1.13
C PHE A 24 10.36 10.05 -2.59
N VAL A 25 11.08 9.17 -3.28
CA VAL A 25 10.80 8.83 -4.67
C VAL A 25 9.86 7.64 -4.74
N VAL A 26 8.78 7.77 -5.52
CA VAL A 26 7.80 6.71 -5.75
C VAL A 26 7.61 6.51 -7.25
N GLN A 27 7.91 5.31 -7.73
CA GLN A 27 7.71 4.94 -9.12
C GLN A 27 6.65 3.84 -9.22
N GLU A 28 5.60 4.10 -9.98
CA GLU A 28 4.55 3.11 -10.27
C GLU A 28 5.13 1.95 -11.10
N ILE A 29 4.84 0.71 -10.67
CA ILE A 29 5.16 -0.50 -11.44
C ILE A 29 3.89 -0.87 -12.22
N PRO A 30 3.85 -0.63 -13.54
CA PRO A 30 2.64 -0.83 -14.33
C PRO A 30 2.26 -2.32 -14.39
N LEU A 31 0.96 -2.60 -14.50
CA LEU A 31 0.47 -3.97 -14.72
C LEU A 31 0.77 -4.46 -16.14
N TYR A 32 0.83 -3.53 -17.09
CA TYR A 32 1.12 -3.78 -18.49
C TYR A 32 1.62 -2.48 -19.12
N LEU A 33 2.47 -2.60 -20.13
CA LEU A 33 3.01 -1.47 -20.89
C LEU A 33 2.07 -1.07 -22.05
N PRO A 34 2.26 0.13 -22.65
CA PRO A 34 1.56 0.49 -23.87
C PRO A 34 1.75 -0.57 -24.97
N GLU A 35 0.69 -0.85 -25.74
CA GLU A 35 0.69 -1.89 -26.79
C GLU A 35 1.11 -1.35 -28.16
N GLY A 36 1.29 -0.03 -28.30
CA GLY A 36 1.60 0.62 -29.58
C GLY A 36 0.38 0.89 -30.47
N GLN A 37 -0.83 0.47 -30.07
CA GLN A 37 -2.08 0.72 -30.80
C GLN A 37 -3.26 0.97 -29.86
N GLY A 38 -4.31 1.63 -30.39
CA GLY A 38 -5.57 1.86 -29.69
C GLY A 38 -5.94 3.33 -29.49
N GLU A 39 -7.11 3.56 -28.91
CA GLU A 39 -7.72 4.89 -28.75
C GLU A 39 -7.18 5.69 -27.56
N HIS A 40 -6.32 5.09 -26.75
CA HIS A 40 -5.71 5.77 -25.62
C HIS A 40 -4.25 6.10 -25.85
N VAL A 41 -3.85 7.30 -25.43
CA VAL A 41 -2.45 7.69 -25.28
C VAL A 41 -2.08 7.53 -23.81
N TYR A 42 -1.07 6.70 -23.54
CA TYR A 42 -0.46 6.53 -22.24
C TYR A 42 0.71 7.52 -22.12
N LEU A 43 0.76 8.20 -20.99
CA LEU A 43 1.82 9.16 -20.63
C LEU A 43 2.39 8.76 -19.27
N THR A 44 3.67 8.40 -19.24
CA THR A 44 4.40 8.21 -17.98
C THR A 44 5.03 9.53 -17.59
N LEU A 45 4.57 10.08 -16.46
CA LEU A 45 4.93 11.42 -16.02
C LEU A 45 5.64 11.37 -14.68
N ARG A 46 6.73 12.11 -14.53
CA ARG A 46 7.36 12.42 -13.24
C ARG A 46 6.95 13.81 -12.79
N ARG A 47 6.57 13.94 -11.51
CA ARG A 47 6.02 15.17 -10.94
C ARG A 47 6.45 15.35 -9.50
N LYS A 48 6.51 16.60 -9.06
CA LYS A 48 6.75 17.02 -7.67
C LYS A 48 5.67 18.02 -7.26
N GLY A 49 5.19 17.97 -6.01
CA GLY A 49 4.33 19.01 -5.46
C GLY A 49 2.90 19.08 -6.02
N ILE A 50 2.48 18.15 -6.87
CA ILE A 50 1.13 18.09 -7.46
C ILE A 50 0.44 16.81 -6.96
N THR A 51 -0.90 16.76 -6.83
CA THR A 51 -1.64 15.52 -6.51
C THR A 51 -2.10 14.80 -7.78
N THR A 52 -2.30 13.47 -7.74
CA THR A 52 -2.76 12.71 -8.93
C THR A 52 -4.03 13.31 -9.53
N ARG A 53 -4.94 13.82 -8.68
CA ARG A 53 -6.20 14.42 -9.12
C ARG A 53 -6.03 15.78 -9.77
N ASN A 54 -5.12 16.61 -9.27
CA ASN A 54 -4.84 17.90 -9.91
C ASN A 54 -4.25 17.68 -11.30
N LEU A 55 -3.23 16.81 -11.41
CA LEU A 55 -2.66 16.47 -12.71
C LEU A 55 -3.68 15.86 -13.67
N GLN A 56 -4.62 15.04 -13.17
CA GLN A 56 -5.74 14.55 -13.98
C GLN A 56 -6.58 15.70 -14.57
N LYS A 57 -6.88 16.73 -13.78
CA LYS A 57 -7.63 17.92 -14.22
C LYS A 57 -6.84 18.74 -15.21
N ASP A 58 -5.57 18.95 -14.95
CA ASP A 58 -4.69 19.73 -15.80
C ASP A 58 -4.55 19.08 -17.18
N LEU A 59 -4.35 17.76 -17.23
CA LEU A 59 -4.37 16.98 -18.47
C LEU A 59 -5.72 17.06 -19.18
N ALA A 60 -6.83 16.92 -18.46
CA ALA A 60 -8.17 17.00 -19.06
C ALA A 60 -8.42 18.38 -19.70
N GLY A 61 -8.02 19.46 -19.02
CA GLY A 61 -8.09 20.82 -19.53
C GLY A 61 -7.21 21.04 -20.76
N LEU A 62 -5.95 20.61 -20.69
CA LEU A 62 -4.96 20.76 -21.78
C LEU A 62 -5.44 20.08 -23.08
N PHE A 63 -5.97 18.87 -22.97
CA PHE A 63 -6.46 18.10 -24.12
C PHE A 63 -7.94 18.36 -24.44
N LYS A 64 -8.61 19.26 -23.72
CA LYS A 64 -10.04 19.59 -23.90
C LYS A 64 -10.96 18.36 -23.85
N ILE A 65 -10.65 17.41 -22.97
CA ILE A 65 -11.44 16.19 -22.73
C ILE A 65 -12.06 16.20 -21.34
N LYS A 66 -13.01 15.32 -21.09
CA LYS A 66 -13.63 15.17 -19.76
C LYS A 66 -12.61 14.60 -18.77
N GLU A 67 -12.65 15.01 -17.50
CA GLU A 67 -11.80 14.41 -16.44
C GLU A 67 -11.94 12.88 -16.39
N GLY A 68 -13.16 12.39 -16.58
CA GLY A 68 -13.48 10.96 -16.64
C GLY A 68 -12.88 10.23 -17.85
N SER A 69 -12.31 10.92 -18.83
CA SER A 69 -11.57 10.34 -19.96
C SER A 69 -10.08 10.20 -19.66
N VAL A 70 -9.60 10.81 -18.57
CA VAL A 70 -8.25 10.62 -18.04
C VAL A 70 -8.27 9.49 -17.01
N GLY A 71 -7.42 8.49 -17.21
CA GLY A 71 -7.30 7.31 -16.36
C GLY A 71 -5.97 7.28 -15.61
N TYR A 72 -5.96 6.65 -14.44
CA TYR A 72 -4.78 6.44 -13.60
C TYR A 72 -4.98 5.20 -12.70
N ALA A 73 -3.89 4.54 -12.31
CA ALA A 73 -3.96 3.26 -11.59
C ALA A 73 -4.11 3.41 -10.06
N GLY A 74 -3.62 4.49 -9.47
CA GLY A 74 -3.72 4.73 -8.03
C GLY A 74 -3.50 6.19 -7.66
N LEU A 75 -3.82 6.57 -6.42
CA LEU A 75 -3.43 7.87 -5.90
C LEU A 75 -1.97 7.80 -5.42
N LYS A 76 -1.26 8.93 -5.53
CA LYS A 76 0.11 9.09 -5.05
C LYS A 76 0.20 10.38 -4.24
N ASP A 77 1.11 10.40 -3.28
CA ASP A 77 1.34 11.54 -2.40
C ASP A 77 1.82 12.77 -3.17
N LYS A 78 1.48 13.95 -2.65
CA LYS A 78 1.96 15.24 -3.17
C LYS A 78 3.42 15.53 -2.78
N GLN A 79 3.79 15.11 -1.57
CA GLN A 79 5.09 15.34 -0.94
C GLN A 79 6.06 14.19 -1.29
N ALA A 80 6.23 13.95 -2.58
CA ALA A 80 7.09 12.89 -3.11
C ALA A 80 7.43 13.20 -4.57
N LEU A 81 8.64 12.84 -5.01
CA LEU A 81 8.95 12.77 -6.44
C LEU A 81 8.29 11.51 -7.02
N THR A 82 7.19 11.71 -7.75
CA THR A 82 6.32 10.60 -8.17
C THR A 82 6.39 10.39 -9.67
N THR A 83 6.65 9.15 -10.08
CA THR A 83 6.46 8.68 -11.47
C THR A 83 5.20 7.82 -11.56
N GLN A 84 4.27 8.20 -12.44
CA GLN A 84 2.99 7.52 -12.63
C GLN A 84 2.53 7.59 -14.09
N THR A 85 1.81 6.55 -14.55
CA THR A 85 1.19 6.54 -15.88
C THR A 85 -0.23 7.09 -15.84
N PHE A 86 -0.59 7.90 -16.83
CA PHE A 86 -1.94 8.35 -17.12
C PHE A 86 -2.38 7.86 -18.50
N SER A 87 -3.67 7.57 -18.67
CA SER A 87 -4.25 7.27 -19.99
C SER A 87 -5.21 8.37 -20.42
N LEU A 88 -5.03 8.92 -21.61
CA LEU A 88 -5.93 9.90 -22.23
C LEU A 88 -6.75 9.22 -23.31
N HIS A 89 -8.07 9.37 -23.31
CA HIS A 89 -8.91 8.89 -24.42
C HIS A 89 -8.93 9.95 -25.54
N VAL A 90 -8.07 9.76 -26.55
CA VAL A 90 -7.88 10.69 -27.68
C VAL A 90 -7.61 9.88 -28.95
N PHE A 91 -8.44 10.09 -29.97
CA PHE A 91 -8.43 9.24 -31.18
C PHE A 91 -7.29 9.60 -32.13
N ASP A 92 -7.14 10.87 -32.49
CA ASP A 92 -6.26 11.30 -33.59
C ASP A 92 -5.04 12.12 -33.11
N LEU A 93 -4.56 11.87 -31.89
CA LEU A 93 -3.40 12.56 -31.34
C LEU A 93 -2.20 11.62 -31.29
N ASP A 94 -1.11 11.99 -31.95
CA ASP A 94 0.13 11.24 -31.85
C ASP A 94 0.66 11.24 -30.39
N PRO A 95 1.14 10.10 -29.84
CA PRO A 95 1.64 10.05 -28.47
C PRO A 95 2.79 11.02 -28.19
N ASP A 96 3.69 11.24 -29.14
CA ASP A 96 4.83 12.13 -28.96
C ASP A 96 4.40 13.59 -29.02
N GLU A 97 3.45 13.92 -29.91
CA GLU A 97 2.80 15.23 -29.90
C GLU A 97 2.07 15.49 -28.56
N ALA A 98 1.39 14.48 -28.01
CA ALA A 98 0.78 14.59 -26.68
C ALA A 98 1.83 14.83 -25.60
N GLY A 99 2.96 14.12 -25.64
CA GLY A 99 4.09 14.31 -24.74
C GLY A 99 4.66 15.73 -24.83
N GLN A 100 4.90 16.23 -26.05
CA GLN A 100 5.40 17.57 -26.28
C GLN A 100 4.46 18.65 -25.71
N ARG A 101 3.15 18.55 -25.98
CA ARG A 101 2.16 19.47 -25.41
C ARG A 101 2.18 19.48 -23.88
N VAL A 102 2.38 18.33 -23.24
CA VAL A 102 2.52 18.26 -21.78
C VAL A 102 3.78 18.98 -21.30
N THR A 103 4.93 18.69 -21.91
CA THR A 103 6.22 19.35 -21.57
C THR A 103 6.15 20.87 -21.71
N GLU A 104 5.43 21.38 -22.71
CA GLU A 104 5.31 22.82 -22.97
C GLU A 104 4.34 23.54 -22.02
N ASN A 105 3.36 22.84 -21.44
CA ASN A 105 2.24 23.47 -20.73
C ASN A 105 2.11 23.10 -19.25
N LEU A 106 2.77 22.02 -18.80
CA LEU A 106 2.66 21.50 -17.44
C LEU A 106 4.04 21.34 -16.82
N ASP A 107 4.15 21.65 -15.53
CA ASP A 107 5.37 21.46 -14.73
C ASP A 107 5.54 19.99 -14.32
N VAL A 108 5.74 19.12 -15.31
CA VAL A 108 5.98 17.69 -15.17
C VAL A 108 6.98 17.23 -16.23
N GLU A 109 7.76 16.21 -15.91
CA GLU A 109 8.68 15.57 -16.85
C GLU A 109 7.97 14.39 -17.54
N VAL A 110 7.96 14.38 -18.87
CA VAL A 110 7.44 13.25 -19.66
C VAL A 110 8.56 12.22 -19.84
N LEU A 111 8.35 11.02 -19.31
CA LEU A 111 9.33 9.93 -19.37
C LEU A 111 9.07 8.96 -20.52
N SER A 112 7.80 8.72 -20.84
CA SER A 112 7.42 7.90 -21.99
C SER A 112 6.00 8.15 -22.45
N THR A 113 5.77 7.87 -23.73
CA THR A 113 4.50 8.00 -24.44
C THR A 113 4.20 6.67 -25.14
N GLY A 114 2.93 6.39 -25.43
CA GLY A 114 2.60 5.24 -26.26
C GLY A 114 1.11 4.99 -26.38
N ARG A 115 0.69 4.25 -27.40
CA ARG A 115 -0.72 3.88 -27.59
C ARG A 115 -1.10 2.63 -26.80
N HIS A 116 -2.33 2.61 -26.32
CA HIS A 116 -2.92 1.43 -25.72
C HIS A 116 -4.44 1.35 -25.99
N LYS A 117 -4.99 0.14 -26.00
CA LYS A 117 -6.40 -0.10 -26.32
C LYS A 117 -7.35 0.27 -25.19
N ASN A 118 -6.90 0.09 -23.95
CA ASN A 118 -7.75 0.22 -22.78
C ASN A 118 -7.49 1.50 -22.01
N LYS A 119 -8.53 2.03 -21.37
CA LYS A 119 -8.35 3.04 -20.33
C LYS A 119 -7.63 2.44 -19.12
N LEU A 120 -6.68 3.17 -18.54
CA LEU A 120 -6.09 2.83 -17.26
C LEU A 120 -7.10 3.07 -16.12
N LYS A 121 -7.41 2.02 -15.34
CA LYS A 121 -8.37 2.09 -14.23
C LYS A 121 -7.67 1.86 -12.89
N ARG A 122 -8.36 2.20 -11.80
CA ARG A 122 -7.87 1.97 -10.44
C ARG A 122 -7.51 0.50 -10.23
N GLY A 123 -6.35 0.25 -9.66
CA GLY A 123 -5.83 -1.09 -9.40
C GLY A 123 -5.04 -1.72 -10.56
N HIS A 124 -4.91 -1.04 -11.71
CA HIS A 124 -4.12 -1.47 -12.86
C HIS A 124 -2.60 -1.19 -12.68
N LEU A 125 -2.08 -1.58 -11.53
CA LEU A 125 -0.65 -1.56 -11.20
C LEU A 125 -0.31 -2.84 -10.43
N LEU A 126 0.94 -3.28 -10.54
CA LEU A 126 1.48 -4.36 -9.70
C LEU A 126 1.80 -3.82 -8.31
N GLY A 127 2.44 -2.66 -8.26
CA GLY A 127 2.94 -2.08 -7.03
C GLY A 127 3.63 -0.74 -7.26
N ASN A 128 4.48 -0.36 -6.31
CA ASN A 128 5.32 0.82 -6.44
C ASN A 128 6.74 0.46 -5.99
N SER A 129 7.72 0.97 -6.72
CA SER A 129 9.12 1.02 -6.29
C SER A 129 9.34 2.31 -5.51
N PHE A 130 10.06 2.20 -4.40
CA PHE A 130 10.38 3.29 -3.50
C PHE A 130 11.88 3.48 -3.46
N ASN A 131 12.31 4.75 -3.43
CA ASN A 131 13.66 5.13 -3.03
C ASN A 131 13.52 6.24 -1.99
N ILE A 132 13.85 5.95 -0.74
CA ILE A 132 13.58 6.81 0.40
C ILE A 132 14.88 7.14 1.12
N LEU A 133 15.18 8.41 1.29
CA LEU A 133 16.30 8.86 2.10
C LEU A 133 15.87 8.98 3.56
N LEU A 134 16.63 8.34 4.43
CA LEU A 134 16.64 8.62 5.85
C LEU A 134 17.78 9.60 6.14
N ALA A 135 17.43 10.88 6.18
CA ALA A 135 18.41 11.94 6.28
C ALA A 135 18.98 12.06 7.70
N GLY A 136 20.30 12.25 7.81
CA GLY A 136 21.04 12.34 9.07
C GLY A 136 21.45 11.00 9.70
N ALA A 137 21.22 9.88 9.01
CA ALA A 137 21.70 8.56 9.42
C ALA A 137 23.16 8.35 8.99
N GLY A 138 24.02 7.89 9.89
CA GLY A 138 25.46 7.73 9.66
C GLY A 138 25.92 6.29 9.37
N GLU A 139 27.23 6.05 9.46
CA GLU A 139 27.83 4.71 9.28
C GLU A 139 27.36 3.69 10.33
N GLU A 140 27.26 4.10 11.60
CA GLU A 140 26.76 3.21 12.66
C GLU A 140 25.31 2.80 12.42
N ASP A 141 24.47 3.75 11.96
CA ASP A 141 23.09 3.49 11.58
C ASP A 141 23.02 2.53 10.37
N LEU A 142 23.96 2.62 9.42
CA LEU A 142 23.99 1.72 8.26
C LEU A 142 24.22 0.27 8.67
N GLU A 143 25.14 0.00 9.59
CA GLU A 143 25.41 -1.36 10.05
C GLU A 143 24.19 -1.95 10.79
N GLN A 144 23.52 -1.15 11.63
CA GLN A 144 22.26 -1.56 12.28
C GLN A 144 21.13 -1.78 11.26
N ALA A 145 21.04 -0.91 10.25
CA ALA A 145 20.06 -1.03 9.18
C ALA A 145 20.31 -2.31 8.35
N LYS A 146 21.56 -2.65 8.03
CA LYS A 146 21.90 -3.89 7.32
C LYS A 146 21.49 -5.13 8.12
N ALA A 147 21.75 -5.15 9.43
CA ALA A 147 21.31 -6.25 10.29
C ALA A 147 19.78 -6.40 10.30
N THR A 148 19.05 -5.27 10.39
CA THR A 148 17.59 -5.25 10.29
C THR A 148 17.10 -5.74 8.92
N ALA A 149 17.72 -5.26 7.84
CA ALA A 149 17.38 -5.66 6.47
C ALA A 149 17.61 -7.15 6.25
N GLN A 150 18.69 -7.73 6.79
CA GLN A 150 18.96 -9.16 6.72
C GLN A 150 17.83 -9.97 7.36
N VAL A 151 17.38 -9.60 8.57
CA VAL A 151 16.23 -10.26 9.22
C VAL A 151 14.98 -10.13 8.35
N LEU A 152 14.62 -8.90 7.94
CA LEU A 152 13.40 -8.64 7.19
C LEU A 152 13.39 -9.26 5.79
N SER A 153 14.54 -9.45 5.16
CA SER A 153 14.63 -10.15 3.87
C SER A 153 14.26 -11.64 3.99
N GLN A 154 14.44 -12.25 5.16
CA GLN A 154 14.08 -13.64 5.43
C GLN A 154 12.61 -13.74 5.88
N ILE A 155 12.22 -12.89 6.83
CA ILE A 155 10.93 -13.01 7.53
C ILE A 155 9.85 -12.06 7.01
N GLY A 156 10.17 -11.20 6.05
CA GLY A 156 9.31 -10.12 5.58
C GLY A 156 9.05 -9.05 6.64
N ALA A 157 8.30 -8.01 6.26
CA ALA A 157 7.79 -7.00 7.20
C ALA A 157 6.28 -7.15 7.43
N PRO A 158 5.74 -6.78 8.60
CA PRO A 158 4.31 -6.77 8.85
C PRO A 158 3.60 -5.76 7.93
N ASN A 159 2.53 -6.18 7.27
CA ASN A 159 1.79 -5.37 6.30
C ASN A 159 0.74 -4.44 6.94
N PHE A 160 1.10 -3.79 8.05
CA PHE A 160 0.22 -2.85 8.76
C PHE A 160 -0.23 -1.70 7.87
N TYR A 161 -1.43 -1.19 8.14
CA TYR A 161 -1.85 0.13 7.68
C TYR A 161 -1.16 1.21 8.51
N GLY A 162 -0.46 2.13 7.85
CA GLY A 162 0.20 3.26 8.51
C GLY A 162 -0.80 4.33 9.01
N GLU A 163 -0.33 5.24 9.86
CA GLU A 163 -1.15 6.24 10.55
C GLU A 163 -1.94 7.15 9.61
N GLN A 164 -1.37 7.47 8.45
CA GLN A 164 -2.04 8.23 7.39
C GLN A 164 -3.40 7.64 6.98
N ARG A 165 -3.60 6.32 7.16
CA ARG A 165 -4.87 5.64 6.88
C ARG A 165 -5.99 6.05 7.84
N PHE A 166 -5.63 6.45 9.07
CA PHE A 166 -6.55 6.78 10.14
C PHE A 166 -6.81 8.30 10.28
N GLY A 167 -6.26 9.10 9.37
CA GLY A 167 -6.40 10.55 9.36
C GLY A 167 -5.48 11.25 10.36
N LYS A 168 -5.34 12.58 10.23
CA LYS A 168 -4.42 13.39 11.04
C LYS A 168 -4.62 13.26 12.55
N LYS A 169 -5.88 13.11 13.00
CA LYS A 169 -6.23 12.99 14.41
C LYS A 169 -6.34 11.53 14.89
N GLY A 170 -6.12 10.55 14.00
CA GLY A 170 -6.32 9.13 14.27
C GLY A 170 -7.78 8.72 14.56
N ASP A 171 -8.74 9.64 14.45
CA ASP A 171 -10.14 9.47 14.85
C ASP A 171 -11.01 8.77 13.79
N ASN A 172 -10.53 8.65 12.54
CA ASN A 172 -11.31 8.05 11.46
C ASN A 172 -11.72 6.60 11.76
N ALA A 173 -10.90 5.84 12.48
CA ALA A 173 -11.22 4.46 12.82
C ALA A 173 -12.38 4.39 13.83
N GLU A 174 -12.44 5.32 14.78
CA GLU A 174 -13.52 5.37 15.77
C GLU A 174 -14.81 5.92 15.15
N LEU A 175 -14.72 6.97 14.33
CA LEU A 175 -15.84 7.43 13.52
C LEU A 175 -16.37 6.32 12.59
N GLY A 176 -15.48 5.46 12.09
CA GLY A 176 -15.83 4.29 11.29
C GLY A 176 -16.58 3.24 12.08
N ARG A 177 -16.16 2.96 13.32
CA ARG A 177 -16.88 2.09 14.25
C ARG A 177 -18.30 2.63 14.51
N GLN A 178 -18.42 3.92 14.83
CA GLN A 178 -19.73 4.57 15.00
C GLN A 178 -20.57 4.50 13.71
N ALA A 179 -19.96 4.68 12.54
CA ALA A 179 -20.64 4.56 11.25
C ALA A 179 -21.19 3.14 11.01
N LEU A 180 -20.42 2.12 11.38
CA LEU A 180 -20.83 0.71 11.30
C LEU A 180 -22.05 0.45 12.21
N LEU A 181 -22.06 1.02 13.40
CA LEU A 181 -23.16 0.98 14.37
C LEU A 181 -24.34 1.91 14.03
N GLY A 182 -24.32 2.57 12.86
CA GLY A 182 -25.40 3.45 12.39
C GLY A 182 -25.38 4.89 12.94
N ARG A 183 -24.36 5.28 13.71
CA ARG A 183 -24.22 6.60 14.37
C ARG A 183 -23.22 7.55 13.70
N GLY A 184 -22.63 7.16 12.57
CA GLY A 184 -21.59 7.93 11.88
C GLY A 184 -22.09 8.91 10.82
N PRO A 185 -21.16 9.49 10.02
CA PRO A 185 -21.47 10.54 9.06
C PRO A 185 -22.47 10.09 7.97
N ARG A 186 -23.37 11.01 7.61
CA ARG A 186 -24.38 10.82 6.54
C ARG A 186 -23.80 11.03 5.13
N GLN A 187 -22.74 11.83 5.01
CA GLN A 187 -22.10 12.11 3.73
C GLN A 187 -21.47 10.82 3.19
N LYS A 188 -21.93 10.36 2.02
CA LYS A 188 -21.54 9.06 1.45
C LYS A 188 -20.03 8.87 1.34
N TRP A 189 -19.32 9.89 0.84
CA TRP A 189 -17.87 9.82 0.63
C TRP A 189 -17.11 9.68 1.97
N LEU A 190 -17.49 10.47 2.98
CA LEU A 190 -16.87 10.45 4.30
C LEU A 190 -17.18 9.14 5.01
N ARG A 191 -18.42 8.65 4.90
CA ARG A 191 -18.85 7.35 5.41
C ARG A 191 -17.99 6.22 4.84
N THR A 192 -17.76 6.19 3.52
CA THR A 192 -16.87 5.20 2.89
C THR A 192 -15.44 5.29 3.44
N LEU A 193 -14.91 6.50 3.60
CA LEU A 193 -13.56 6.72 4.13
C LEU A 193 -13.40 6.16 5.56
N VAL A 194 -14.28 6.55 6.47
CA VAL A 194 -14.18 6.16 7.89
C VAL A 194 -14.46 4.67 8.09
N LEU A 195 -15.41 4.08 7.36
CA LEU A 195 -15.64 2.63 7.39
C LEU A 195 -14.40 1.85 6.93
N SER A 196 -13.73 2.34 5.88
CA SER A 196 -12.49 1.73 5.40
C SER A 196 -11.35 1.87 6.40
N ALA A 197 -11.24 3.01 7.09
CA ALA A 197 -10.29 3.20 8.19
C ALA A 197 -10.57 2.22 9.34
N PHE A 198 -11.83 1.96 9.67
CA PHE A 198 -12.15 1.00 10.72
C PHE A 198 -11.81 -0.45 10.33
N GLN A 199 -12.08 -0.88 9.10
CA GLN A 199 -11.62 -2.19 8.60
C GLN A 199 -10.08 -2.31 8.69
N SER A 200 -9.35 -1.25 8.35
CA SER A 200 -7.89 -1.21 8.50
C SER A 200 -7.43 -1.34 9.96
N ARG A 201 -8.18 -0.78 10.92
CA ARG A 201 -7.88 -0.91 12.36
C ARG A 201 -8.05 -2.35 12.83
N LEU A 202 -9.12 -3.02 12.41
CA LEU A 202 -9.37 -4.43 12.74
C LEU A 202 -8.29 -5.35 12.14
N PHE A 203 -7.84 -5.07 10.92
CA PHE A 203 -6.72 -5.80 10.32
C PHE A 203 -5.41 -5.60 11.12
N ASN A 204 -5.10 -4.36 11.52
CA ASN A 204 -3.92 -4.12 12.35
C ASN A 204 -4.02 -4.86 13.70
N GLN A 205 -5.19 -4.84 14.34
CA GLN A 205 -5.43 -5.61 15.58
C GLN A 205 -5.17 -7.10 15.37
N TRP A 206 -5.74 -7.69 14.30
CA TRP A 206 -5.53 -9.10 13.96
C TRP A 206 -4.05 -9.45 13.77
N LEU A 207 -3.31 -8.62 13.04
CA LEU A 207 -1.89 -8.88 12.80
C LEU A 207 -1.06 -8.71 14.07
N THR A 208 -1.40 -7.73 14.92
CA THR A 208 -0.79 -7.57 16.25
C THR A 208 -0.99 -8.81 17.11
N GLU A 209 -2.21 -9.33 17.20
CA GLU A 209 -2.53 -10.55 17.96
C GLU A 209 -1.75 -11.77 17.44
N ARG A 210 -1.66 -11.96 16.11
CA ARG A 210 -0.83 -13.02 15.49
C ARG A 210 0.62 -12.91 15.91
N MET A 211 1.17 -11.70 15.91
CA MET A 211 2.56 -11.46 16.28
C MET A 211 2.81 -11.67 17.77
N GLN A 212 1.90 -11.26 18.65
CA GLN A 212 2.02 -11.45 20.10
C GLN A 212 1.91 -12.91 20.54
N ARG A 213 1.31 -13.76 19.71
CA ARG A 213 1.22 -15.22 19.91
C ARG A 213 2.40 -15.98 19.28
N ASP A 214 3.42 -15.28 18.79
CA ASP A 214 4.56 -15.83 18.04
C ASP A 214 4.17 -16.59 16.76
N GLU A 215 3.02 -16.25 16.15
CA GLU A 215 2.51 -16.95 14.97
C GLU A 215 2.75 -16.17 13.66
N PHE A 216 3.57 -15.12 13.69
CA PHE A 216 3.83 -14.29 12.51
C PHE A 216 4.42 -15.06 11.32
N LEU A 217 5.17 -16.12 11.60
CA LEU A 217 5.83 -16.97 10.60
C LEU A 217 5.20 -18.36 10.53
N THR A 218 4.03 -18.55 11.13
CA THR A 218 3.38 -19.85 11.27
C THR A 218 2.06 -19.88 10.55
N ILE A 219 1.92 -20.80 9.60
CA ILE A 219 0.63 -21.18 9.03
C ILE A 219 -0.15 -21.94 10.10
N ILE A 220 -1.37 -21.49 10.39
CA ILE A 220 -2.25 -22.14 11.36
C ILE A 220 -3.45 -22.80 10.65
N PRO A 221 -4.05 -23.86 11.22
CA PRO A 221 -5.23 -24.50 10.62
C PRO A 221 -6.35 -23.50 10.33
N GLY A 222 -6.91 -23.59 9.12
CA GLY A 222 -7.99 -22.74 8.64
C GLY A 222 -7.58 -21.33 8.21
N ASP A 223 -6.27 -21.02 8.17
CA ASP A 223 -5.75 -19.78 7.58
C ASP A 223 -6.28 -19.58 6.16
N VAL A 224 -6.49 -18.33 5.77
CA VAL A 224 -6.76 -18.02 4.36
C VAL A 224 -5.44 -17.68 3.67
N ALA A 225 -4.88 -18.66 2.98
CA ALA A 225 -3.63 -18.52 2.24
C ALA A 225 -3.85 -17.95 0.84
N LYS A 226 -2.80 -17.34 0.29
CA LYS A 226 -2.73 -16.75 -1.04
C LYS A 226 -1.45 -17.21 -1.73
N LYS A 227 -1.59 -17.78 -2.93
CA LYS A 227 -0.46 -18.15 -3.78
C LYS A 227 0.26 -16.91 -4.31
N THR A 228 1.59 -16.92 -4.27
CA THR A 228 2.44 -15.79 -4.69
C THR A 228 2.43 -15.60 -6.21
N ASP A 229 2.38 -16.70 -6.97
CA ASP A 229 2.46 -16.72 -8.44
C ASP A 229 1.16 -16.26 -9.14
N THR A 230 0.03 -16.80 -8.73
CA THR A 230 -1.28 -16.69 -9.38
C THR A 230 -2.19 -15.73 -8.62
N GLY A 231 -1.87 -15.43 -7.36
CA GLY A 231 -2.73 -14.66 -6.47
C GLY A 231 -3.98 -15.39 -5.99
N GLY A 232 -4.14 -16.68 -6.34
CA GLY A 232 -5.26 -17.51 -5.95
C GLY A 232 -5.32 -17.67 -4.43
N ILE A 233 -6.53 -17.56 -3.86
CA ILE A 233 -6.78 -17.67 -2.43
C ILE A 233 -7.38 -19.05 -2.14
N PHE A 234 -7.01 -19.67 -1.02
CA PHE A 234 -7.54 -20.95 -0.54
C PHE A 234 -7.55 -20.98 1.00
N ILE A 235 -8.22 -21.97 1.60
CA ILE A 235 -8.23 -22.20 3.04
C ILE A 235 -7.21 -23.30 3.31
N VAL A 236 -6.37 -23.11 4.32
CA VAL A 236 -5.37 -24.09 4.75
C VAL A 236 -6.09 -25.23 5.45
N GLU A 237 -5.94 -26.44 4.92
CA GLU A 237 -6.46 -27.68 5.51
C GLU A 237 -5.34 -28.46 6.21
N ASP A 238 -4.16 -28.55 5.59
CA ASP A 238 -2.95 -29.13 6.17
C ASP A 238 -1.92 -28.03 6.45
N ALA A 239 -1.84 -27.59 7.71
CA ALA A 239 -0.92 -26.54 8.12
C ALA A 239 0.55 -26.97 7.98
N GLN A 240 0.89 -28.25 8.07
CA GLN A 240 2.27 -28.71 7.96
C GLN A 240 2.75 -28.67 6.51
N GLU A 241 1.92 -29.13 5.56
CA GLU A 241 2.23 -29.04 4.13
C GLU A 241 2.31 -27.57 3.69
N ASP A 242 1.31 -26.76 4.05
CA ASP A 242 1.28 -25.35 3.66
C ASP A 242 2.36 -24.52 4.36
N GLN A 243 2.83 -24.90 5.56
CA GLN A 243 4.01 -24.27 6.19
C GLN A 243 5.23 -24.44 5.30
N GLN A 244 5.49 -25.63 4.75
CA GLN A 244 6.65 -25.82 3.87
C GLN A 244 6.56 -24.98 2.59
N ARG A 245 5.35 -24.79 2.06
CA ARG A 245 5.09 -23.92 0.90
C ARG A 245 5.28 -22.45 1.26
N PHE A 246 4.91 -22.05 2.47
CA PHE A 246 5.15 -20.71 3.01
C PHE A 246 6.65 -20.44 3.18
N ASP A 247 7.40 -21.39 3.73
CA ASP A 247 8.85 -21.27 3.94
C ASP A 247 9.62 -21.14 2.61
N ARG A 248 9.11 -21.76 1.53
CA ARG A 248 9.65 -21.61 0.16
C ARG A 248 9.15 -20.35 -0.57
N GLY A 249 8.28 -19.54 0.04
CA GLY A 249 7.73 -18.32 -0.55
C GLY A 249 6.64 -18.55 -1.62
N GLU A 250 6.16 -19.78 -1.79
CA GLU A 250 5.13 -20.12 -2.78
C GLU A 250 3.75 -19.56 -2.39
N ILE A 251 3.53 -19.40 -1.08
CA ILE A 251 2.30 -18.84 -0.52
C ILE A 251 2.61 -17.82 0.58
N THR A 252 1.62 -16.99 0.88
CA THR A 252 1.55 -16.17 2.08
C THR A 252 0.17 -16.32 2.72
N TYR A 253 0.03 -16.05 4.02
CA TYR A 253 -1.28 -16.01 4.67
C TYR A 253 -1.84 -14.58 4.66
N THR A 254 -3.15 -14.47 4.83
CA THR A 254 -3.87 -13.20 4.73
C THR A 254 -4.71 -12.96 5.96
N GLY A 255 -4.94 -11.69 6.30
CA GLY A 255 -5.84 -11.25 7.35
C GLY A 255 -7.15 -10.67 6.83
N PRO A 256 -8.12 -10.46 7.74
CA PRO A 256 -9.47 -10.05 7.39
C PRO A 256 -9.54 -8.56 7.02
N ILE A 257 -10.27 -8.28 5.96
CA ILE A 257 -10.90 -6.98 5.73
C ILE A 257 -12.40 -7.25 5.75
N TYR A 258 -13.01 -7.12 6.93
CA TYR A 258 -14.37 -7.60 7.18
C TYR A 258 -15.43 -7.06 6.22
N GLY A 259 -16.28 -7.94 5.71
CA GLY A 259 -17.39 -7.58 4.83
C GLY A 259 -18.10 -8.81 4.26
N SER A 260 -19.23 -8.58 3.59
CA SER A 260 -20.19 -9.63 3.22
C SER A 260 -19.70 -10.65 2.18
N LYS A 261 -18.61 -10.35 1.48
CA LYS A 261 -17.97 -11.20 0.46
C LYS A 261 -16.56 -11.62 0.88
N MET A 262 -16.14 -11.30 2.11
CA MET A 262 -14.86 -11.76 2.62
C MET A 262 -14.88 -13.29 2.72
N ARG A 263 -13.80 -13.95 2.29
CA ARG A 263 -13.60 -15.36 2.62
C ARG A 263 -13.22 -15.45 4.09
N MET A 264 -14.07 -16.08 4.88
CA MET A 264 -13.82 -16.33 6.31
C MET A 264 -12.70 -17.34 6.47
N ALA A 265 -11.83 -17.11 7.45
CA ALA A 265 -10.96 -18.17 7.97
C ALA A 265 -11.79 -19.24 8.69
N ARG A 266 -11.19 -20.39 8.97
CA ARG A 266 -11.81 -21.52 9.68
C ARG A 266 -10.96 -21.92 10.87
N ASP A 267 -11.50 -22.82 11.69
CA ASP A 267 -10.80 -23.44 12.81
C ASP A 267 -10.13 -22.37 13.70
N ARG A 268 -8.90 -22.62 14.16
CA ARG A 268 -8.15 -21.70 15.01
C ARG A 268 -7.98 -20.30 14.38
N ALA A 269 -7.76 -20.22 13.07
CA ALA A 269 -7.63 -18.93 12.39
C ALA A 269 -8.96 -18.15 12.37
N GLY A 270 -10.09 -18.85 12.21
CA GLY A 270 -11.43 -18.30 12.30
C GLY A 270 -11.76 -17.81 13.70
N GLU A 271 -11.45 -18.61 14.72
CA GLU A 271 -11.62 -18.24 16.14
C GLU A 271 -10.88 -16.94 16.49
N LEU A 272 -9.68 -16.74 15.93
CA LEU A 272 -8.93 -15.49 16.12
C LEU A 272 -9.63 -14.29 15.45
N GLU A 273 -10.17 -14.46 14.25
CA GLU A 273 -10.93 -13.41 13.57
C GLU A 273 -12.21 -13.05 14.36
N ASP A 274 -12.93 -14.06 14.84
CA ASP A 274 -14.16 -13.87 15.60
C ASP A 274 -13.90 -13.21 16.96
N ALA A 275 -12.85 -13.62 17.69
CA ALA A 275 -12.47 -13.01 18.96
C ALA A 275 -12.22 -11.50 18.86
N ILE A 276 -11.66 -11.03 17.75
CA ILE A 276 -11.43 -9.59 17.50
C ILE A 276 -12.75 -8.85 17.32
N LEU A 277 -13.75 -9.45 16.68
CA LEU A 277 -15.07 -8.85 16.56
C LEU A 277 -15.80 -8.84 17.89
N GLU A 278 -15.69 -9.91 18.68
CA GLU A 278 -16.25 -10.03 20.02
C GLU A 278 -15.70 -8.99 20.97
N GLU A 279 -14.38 -8.79 21.00
CA GLU A 279 -13.73 -7.76 21.81
C GLU A 279 -14.24 -6.35 21.47
N GLN A 280 -14.57 -6.11 20.20
CA GLN A 280 -15.13 -4.84 19.73
C GLN A 280 -16.65 -4.72 19.96
N GLY A 281 -17.30 -5.78 20.43
CA GLY A 281 -18.74 -5.88 20.61
C GLY A 281 -19.49 -5.81 19.28
N LEU A 282 -18.95 -6.42 18.22
CA LEU A 282 -19.47 -6.32 16.87
C LEU A 282 -20.08 -7.62 16.37
N ASP A 283 -21.29 -7.51 15.83
CA ASP A 283 -21.91 -8.56 15.04
C ASP A 283 -21.33 -8.56 13.60
N PRO A 284 -20.82 -9.69 13.08
CA PRO A 284 -20.32 -9.81 11.70
C PRO A 284 -21.34 -9.35 10.63
N GLN A 285 -22.64 -9.47 10.87
CA GLN A 285 -23.66 -9.02 9.91
C GLN A 285 -23.72 -7.49 9.80
N ALA A 286 -23.18 -6.74 10.76
CA ALA A 286 -23.10 -5.28 10.70
C ALA A 286 -22.34 -4.78 9.46
N PHE A 287 -21.30 -5.51 9.03
CA PHE A 287 -20.54 -5.14 7.83
C PHE A 287 -21.36 -5.30 6.55
N GLY A 288 -22.21 -6.33 6.47
CA GLY A 288 -23.18 -6.51 5.39
C GLY A 288 -24.24 -5.41 5.37
N ARG A 289 -24.79 -5.05 6.53
CA ARG A 289 -25.73 -3.92 6.68
C ARG A 289 -25.10 -2.59 6.24
N ALA A 290 -23.81 -2.39 6.49
CA ALA A 290 -23.04 -1.24 6.01
C ALA A 290 -22.62 -1.33 4.52
N ARG A 291 -23.02 -2.39 3.81
CA ARG A 291 -22.68 -2.67 2.39
C ARG A 291 -21.18 -2.74 2.13
N LEU A 292 -20.41 -3.19 3.11
CA LEU A 292 -18.99 -3.44 2.95
C LEU A 292 -18.81 -4.83 2.34
N THR A 293 -18.15 -4.90 1.19
CA THR A 293 -17.88 -6.18 0.53
C THR A 293 -16.82 -6.98 1.28
N GLY A 294 -15.82 -6.31 1.85
CA GLY A 294 -14.68 -6.98 2.48
C GLY A 294 -13.77 -7.67 1.47
N SER A 295 -12.63 -8.15 1.96
CA SER A 295 -11.57 -8.82 1.17
C SER A 295 -10.56 -9.51 2.10
N ARG A 296 -9.48 -10.03 1.53
CA ARG A 296 -8.30 -10.50 2.27
C ARG A 296 -7.08 -9.64 1.95
N ARG A 297 -6.24 -9.40 2.94
CA ARG A 297 -4.98 -8.65 2.80
C ARG A 297 -3.80 -9.52 3.24
N PRO A 298 -2.73 -9.68 2.44
CA PRO A 298 -1.53 -10.37 2.88
C PRO A 298 -0.99 -9.79 4.20
N ALA A 299 -0.62 -10.66 5.14
CA ALA A 299 -0.09 -10.26 6.43
C ALA A 299 1.36 -9.77 6.37
N ARG A 300 2.13 -10.30 5.41
CA ARG A 300 3.54 -10.00 5.20
C ARG A 300 3.78 -9.21 3.92
N LEU A 301 4.81 -8.37 3.98
CA LEU A 301 5.47 -7.74 2.85
C LEU A 301 6.79 -8.45 2.59
N ASP A 302 6.99 -8.86 1.34
CA ASP A 302 8.28 -9.36 0.88
C ASP A 302 9.23 -8.18 0.63
N LEU A 303 10.47 -8.33 1.10
CA LEU A 303 11.54 -7.33 1.03
C LEU A 303 12.84 -7.90 0.46
N ALA A 304 12.78 -9.01 -0.30
CA ALA A 304 13.95 -9.64 -0.91
C ALA A 304 14.81 -8.69 -1.77
N GLY A 305 14.24 -7.60 -2.31
CA GLY A 305 14.94 -6.60 -3.11
C GLY A 305 15.34 -5.33 -2.34
N LEU A 306 15.32 -5.32 -1.00
CA LEU A 306 15.71 -4.17 -0.21
C LEU A 306 17.22 -3.91 -0.32
N ASN A 307 17.58 -2.72 -0.79
CA ASN A 307 18.96 -2.26 -0.88
C ASN A 307 19.16 -0.98 -0.05
N LEU A 308 20.32 -0.88 0.60
CA LEU A 308 20.73 0.25 1.45
C LEU A 308 21.99 0.89 0.87
N GLU A 309 21.98 2.21 0.72
CA GLU A 309 23.13 2.97 0.20
C GLU A 309 23.39 4.19 1.08
N LEU A 310 24.58 4.27 1.68
CA LEU A 310 24.99 5.43 2.47
C LEU A 310 25.56 6.52 1.57
N THR A 311 25.15 7.76 1.86
CA THR A 311 25.60 8.98 1.20
C THR A 311 25.87 10.05 2.25
N GLU A 312 26.43 11.20 1.85
CA GLU A 312 26.66 12.33 2.75
C GLU A 312 25.37 12.85 3.41
N GLN A 313 24.21 12.69 2.77
CA GLN A 313 22.92 13.14 3.30
C GLN A 313 22.29 12.14 4.28
N GLY A 314 22.69 10.87 4.22
CA GLY A 314 22.11 9.78 4.99
C GLY A 314 22.00 8.48 4.18
N ILE A 315 21.10 7.59 4.60
CA ILE A 315 20.95 6.25 4.02
C ILE A 315 19.73 6.21 3.11
N TRP A 316 19.93 5.79 1.85
CA TRP A 316 18.88 5.50 0.89
C TRP A 316 18.38 4.07 1.03
N PHE A 317 17.06 3.90 1.05
CA PHE A 317 16.35 2.64 1.10
C PHE A 317 15.62 2.44 -0.21
N LYS A 318 16.04 1.43 -0.98
CA LYS A 318 15.41 1.08 -2.26
C LYS A 318 14.71 -0.27 -2.17
N PHE A 319 13.41 -0.30 -2.41
CA PHE A 319 12.60 -1.53 -2.36
C PHE A 319 11.30 -1.37 -3.15
N ALA A 320 10.63 -2.49 -3.47
CA ALA A 320 9.34 -2.48 -4.14
C ALA A 320 8.27 -3.11 -3.26
N LEU A 321 7.05 -2.55 -3.29
CA LEU A 321 5.91 -3.09 -2.56
C LEU A 321 4.69 -3.30 -3.47
N PRO A 322 3.86 -4.32 -3.19
CA PRO A 322 2.62 -4.53 -3.92
C PRO A 322 1.63 -3.39 -3.68
N LYS A 323 0.64 -3.26 -4.56
CA LYS A 323 -0.42 -2.25 -4.39
C LYS A 323 -1.12 -2.38 -3.04
N GLY A 324 -1.38 -1.24 -2.41
CA GLY A 324 -2.05 -1.16 -1.11
C GLY A 324 -1.15 -1.42 0.10
N ALA A 325 0.12 -1.72 -0.09
CA ALA A 325 1.15 -1.68 0.94
C ALA A 325 1.66 -0.24 1.15
N TYR A 326 2.28 0.00 2.30
CA TYR A 326 2.76 1.33 2.70
C TYR A 326 4.26 1.24 2.99
N ALA A 327 5.06 2.08 2.33
CA ALA A 327 6.50 2.17 2.60
C ALA A 327 6.79 2.58 4.05
N THR A 328 5.88 3.35 4.65
CA THR A 328 5.92 3.75 6.06
C THR A 328 6.03 2.55 6.99
N SER A 329 5.32 1.45 6.68
CA SER A 329 5.31 0.24 7.50
C SER A 329 6.64 -0.50 7.44
N VAL A 330 7.35 -0.40 6.33
CA VAL A 330 8.72 -0.94 6.18
C VAL A 330 9.71 -0.05 6.92
N MET A 331 9.68 1.26 6.69
CA MET A 331 10.62 2.21 7.31
C MET A 331 10.51 2.24 8.83
N ARG A 332 9.31 1.96 9.37
CA ARG A 332 9.07 1.78 10.80
C ARG A 332 9.92 0.67 11.42
N GLU A 333 10.16 -0.43 10.70
CA GLU A 333 10.99 -1.52 11.22
C GLU A 333 12.45 -1.12 11.43
N PHE A 334 12.94 -0.10 10.72
CA PHE A 334 14.32 0.40 10.83
C PHE A 334 14.46 1.48 11.89
N THR A 335 13.57 2.46 11.88
CA THR A 335 13.66 3.64 12.75
C THR A 335 13.10 3.38 14.14
N LYS A 336 12.23 2.37 14.30
CA LYS A 336 11.51 2.05 15.55
C LYS A 336 10.68 3.21 16.11
N ASP A 337 10.46 4.23 15.30
CA ASP A 337 9.66 5.39 15.64
C ASP A 337 8.31 5.33 14.93
N GLN A 338 7.25 5.69 15.64
CA GLN A 338 5.89 5.80 15.09
C GLN A 338 5.64 7.19 14.48
N SER A 339 6.44 8.19 14.87
CA SER A 339 6.30 9.61 14.50
C SER A 339 7.13 10.04 13.28
N LEU A 340 7.39 9.12 12.35
CA LEU A 340 8.33 9.28 11.22
C LEU A 340 8.02 10.40 10.21
N TYR A 341 6.93 11.12 10.40
CA TYR A 341 6.53 12.24 9.56
C TYR A 341 6.45 13.49 10.40
N LEU A 342 7.02 14.59 9.89
CA LEU A 342 6.67 15.92 10.36
C LEU A 342 5.14 16.03 10.36
N GLU A 343 4.58 16.37 11.51
CA GLU A 343 3.20 16.84 11.60
C GLU A 343 3.05 18.03 10.63
N GLU A 344 2.08 17.94 9.72
CA GLU A 344 1.71 19.05 8.81
C GLU A 344 1.29 20.31 9.57
#